data_AF-A0A0Q5ZB28-F1
#
_entry.id   AF-A0A0Q5ZB28-F1
#
_cell.length_a   1.000
_cell.length_b   1.000
_cell.length_c   1.000
_cell.angle_alpha   90.00
_cell.angle_beta   90.00
_cell.angle_gamma   90.00
#
_symmetry.space_group_name_H-M   'P 1'
#
loop_
_entity.id
_entity.type
_entity.pdbx_description
1 polymer ?
#
loop_
_entity_poly.entity_id
_entity_poly.type
_entity_poly.pdbx_seq_one_letter_code
_entity_poly.pdbx_strand_id
1 'polypeptide(L)'
;MPGTWDLSRDASTRRCVLTLSAASGEAGRRLTFPAGCRRALPVLNRVAGWLFTEDAIRLVDKDVRPVLAFKRRSDARSYGAGLEDGEAYSLVPLQIAATGAAEAAAMPAAAPQDGPRDPLARPAGAGGPDPAPGLYALDRFKEQDVCRVELLAGEAAKPAPVRLVEGCRDTGIAVFDPVLWQAGQGRMTLRAKRGHTVELVPVGEGRWRRDPDVGTTFVLRRVEP
;
A
#
# COMPACT_ATOMS: atom_id res chain seq x y z
N MET A 1 -3.15 -13.66 8.97
CA MET A 1 -4.30 -12.74 9.05
C MET A 1 -5.14 -12.81 7.79
N PRO A 2 -6.47 -12.77 7.91
CA PRO A 2 -7.34 -12.41 6.80
C PRO A 2 -7.06 -10.98 6.34
N GLY A 3 -7.29 -10.69 5.07
CA GLY A 3 -7.07 -9.37 4.50
C GLY A 3 -6.63 -9.46 3.05
N THR A 4 -6.24 -8.32 2.50
CA THR A 4 -5.77 -8.20 1.12
C THR A 4 -4.24 -8.26 1.10
N TRP A 5 -3.66 -8.95 0.12
CA TRP A 5 -2.23 -9.21 0.02
C TRP A 5 -1.77 -9.04 -1.42
N ASP A 6 -0.58 -8.47 -1.63
CA ASP A 6 0.11 -8.48 -2.91
C ASP A 6 1.06 -9.67 -2.93
N LEU A 7 0.84 -10.59 -3.86
CA LEU A 7 1.76 -11.66 -4.19
C LEU A 7 2.56 -11.25 -5.43
N SER A 8 3.89 -11.30 -5.32
CA SER A 8 4.80 -11.04 -6.42
C SER A 8 5.88 -12.11 -6.51
N ARG A 9 6.47 -12.27 -7.69
CA ARG A 9 7.67 -13.12 -7.89
C ARG A 9 8.88 -12.20 -7.94
N ASP A 10 9.89 -12.45 -7.10
CA ASP A 10 11.02 -11.53 -6.83
C ASP A 10 11.81 -11.17 -8.11
N ALA A 11 11.94 -12.10 -9.05
CA ALA A 11 12.62 -11.89 -10.35
C ALA A 11 11.67 -11.44 -11.49
N SER A 12 10.48 -10.94 -11.17
CA SER A 12 9.45 -10.62 -12.14
C SER A 12 8.68 -9.37 -11.75
N THR A 13 8.03 -8.78 -12.75
CA THR A 13 7.17 -7.62 -12.57
C THR A 13 5.70 -8.02 -12.54
N ARG A 14 5.45 -9.33 -12.53
CA ARG A 14 4.13 -9.92 -12.42
C ARG A 14 3.75 -10.00 -10.94
N ARG A 15 2.62 -9.39 -10.61
CA ARG A 15 2.04 -9.39 -9.28
C ARG A 15 0.54 -9.61 -9.35
N CYS A 16 -0.03 -10.10 -8.26
CA CYS A 16 -1.45 -10.35 -8.12
C CYS A 16 -1.92 -9.93 -6.74
N VAL A 17 -3.10 -9.33 -6.67
CA VAL A 17 -3.80 -9.08 -5.42
C VAL A 17 -4.63 -10.31 -5.03
N LEU A 18 -4.39 -10.84 -3.84
CA LEU A 18 -5.10 -11.94 -3.22
C LEU A 18 -5.90 -11.41 -2.02
N THR A 19 -7.08 -11.97 -1.79
CA THR A 19 -7.81 -11.78 -0.53
C THR A 19 -7.79 -13.10 0.25
N LEU A 20 -7.14 -13.10 1.40
CA LEU A 20 -7.13 -14.22 2.34
C LEU A 20 -8.31 -14.05 3.30
N SER A 21 -9.25 -15.00 3.33
CA SER A 21 -10.43 -14.94 4.18
C SER A 21 -10.26 -15.77 5.45
N ALA A 22 -10.86 -15.34 6.56
CA ALA A 22 -10.96 -16.15 7.78
C ALA A 22 -11.85 -17.39 7.59
N ALA A 23 -12.75 -17.34 6.61
CA ALA A 23 -13.74 -18.37 6.40
C ALA A 23 -13.08 -19.69 5.96
N SER A 24 -13.53 -20.79 6.56
CA SER A 24 -13.14 -22.14 6.15
C SER A 24 -13.63 -22.46 4.73
N GLY A 25 -12.92 -23.36 4.08
CA GLY A 25 -13.20 -23.97 2.78
C GLY A 25 -12.63 -25.39 2.75
N GLU A 26 -12.69 -26.04 1.59
CA GLU A 26 -12.36 -27.47 1.46
C GLU A 26 -10.88 -27.78 1.72
N ALA A 27 -9.97 -26.87 1.35
CA ALA A 27 -8.52 -27.03 1.50
C ALA A 27 -7.92 -26.12 2.61
N GLY A 28 -8.69 -25.85 3.67
CA GLY A 28 -8.27 -24.94 4.75
C GLY A 28 -9.09 -23.66 4.77
N ARG A 29 -8.44 -22.48 4.80
CA ARG A 29 -9.16 -21.20 4.71
C ARG A 29 -9.29 -20.75 3.25
N ARG A 30 -10.37 -20.03 2.94
CA ARG A 30 -10.66 -19.54 1.59
C ARG A 30 -9.73 -18.38 1.22
N LEU A 31 -9.32 -18.36 -0.04
CA LEU A 31 -8.70 -17.21 -0.67
C LEU A 31 -9.36 -16.93 -2.02
N THR A 32 -9.36 -15.66 -2.42
CA THR A 32 -9.90 -15.22 -3.71
C THR A 32 -8.91 -14.32 -4.42
N PHE A 33 -8.99 -14.29 -5.75
CA PHE A 33 -8.16 -13.42 -6.58
C PHE A 33 -8.83 -13.16 -7.93
N PRO A 34 -8.54 -12.02 -8.60
CA PRO A 34 -9.05 -11.74 -9.93
C PRO A 34 -8.67 -12.82 -10.95
N ALA A 35 -9.52 -13.07 -11.95
CA ALA A 35 -9.29 -14.12 -12.95
C ALA A 35 -7.95 -13.99 -13.71
N GLY A 36 -7.48 -12.75 -13.92
CA GLY A 36 -6.19 -12.47 -14.58
C GLY A 36 -4.96 -12.92 -13.79
N CYS A 37 -5.09 -13.18 -12.49
CA CYS A 37 -3.96 -13.54 -11.65
C CYS A 37 -3.31 -14.87 -12.02
N ARG A 38 -4.08 -15.85 -12.49
CA ARG A 38 -3.54 -17.15 -12.95
C ARG A 38 -2.63 -17.01 -14.16
N ARG A 39 -2.84 -15.99 -15.00
CA ARG A 39 -1.96 -15.67 -16.13
C ARG A 39 -0.69 -14.95 -15.67
N ALA A 40 -0.82 -14.06 -14.69
CA ALA A 40 0.31 -13.33 -14.13
C ALA A 40 1.23 -14.25 -13.30
N LEU A 41 0.65 -15.10 -12.46
CA LEU A 41 1.36 -16.01 -11.55
C LEU A 41 0.80 -17.43 -11.72
N PRO A 42 1.35 -18.22 -12.65
CA PRO A 42 0.85 -19.58 -12.93
C PRO A 42 0.85 -20.53 -11.73
N VAL A 43 1.68 -20.26 -10.72
CA VAL A 43 1.68 -21.00 -9.44
C VAL A 43 0.30 -21.02 -8.77
N LEU A 44 -0.52 -19.97 -8.98
CA LEU A 44 -1.88 -19.86 -8.45
C LEU A 44 -2.86 -20.87 -9.06
N ASN A 45 -2.53 -21.54 -10.18
CA ASN A 45 -3.36 -22.60 -10.74
C ASN A 45 -3.43 -23.83 -9.83
N ARG A 46 -2.45 -24.01 -8.95
CA ARG A 46 -2.38 -25.12 -8.01
C ARG A 46 -2.95 -24.79 -6.63
N VAL A 47 -3.27 -23.53 -6.37
CA VAL A 47 -3.70 -23.06 -5.05
C VAL A 47 -5.21 -23.23 -4.90
N ALA A 48 -5.62 -23.96 -3.86
CA ALA A 48 -7.02 -24.19 -3.51
C ALA A 48 -7.41 -23.56 -2.16
N GLY A 49 -6.43 -23.33 -1.27
CA GLY A 49 -6.67 -22.78 0.06
C GLY A 49 -5.43 -22.16 0.68
N TRP A 50 -5.59 -21.58 1.87
CA TRP A 50 -4.47 -21.08 2.66
C TRP A 50 -4.57 -21.52 4.11
N LEU A 51 -3.40 -21.63 4.74
CA LEU A 51 -3.23 -21.96 6.15
C LEU A 51 -2.35 -20.92 6.82
N PHE A 52 -2.53 -20.79 8.14
CA PHE A 52 -1.69 -19.97 8.99
C PHE A 52 -1.27 -20.80 10.20
N THR A 53 0.03 -20.97 10.38
CA THR A 53 0.61 -21.77 11.48
C THR A 53 1.74 -20.98 12.11
N GLU A 54 1.69 -20.74 13.43
CA GLU A 54 2.67 -19.96 14.20
C GLU A 54 2.88 -18.55 13.60
N ASP A 55 3.85 -18.38 12.70
CA ASP A 55 4.18 -17.14 11.98
C ASP A 55 4.38 -17.35 10.45
N ALA A 56 3.89 -18.46 9.91
CA ALA A 56 4.01 -18.81 8.51
C ALA A 56 2.65 -18.83 7.81
N ILE A 57 2.60 -18.26 6.61
CA ILE A 57 1.45 -18.34 5.70
C ILE A 57 1.74 -19.43 4.68
N ARG A 58 0.82 -20.37 4.47
CA ARG A 58 0.98 -21.41 3.46
C ARG A 58 -0.16 -21.32 2.46
N LEU A 59 0.16 -21.23 1.17
CA LEU A 59 -0.82 -21.49 0.12
C LEU A 59 -0.75 -22.98 -0.20
N VAL A 60 -1.89 -23.65 -0.20
CA VAL A 60 -1.99 -25.10 -0.31
C VAL A 60 -2.84 -25.52 -1.51
N ASP A 61 -2.59 -26.74 -2.01
CA ASP A 61 -3.40 -27.37 -3.05
C ASP A 61 -4.67 -28.02 -2.48
N LYS A 62 -5.45 -28.67 -3.34
CA LYS A 62 -6.69 -29.37 -2.97
C LYS A 62 -6.49 -30.50 -1.95
N ASP A 63 -5.27 -31.04 -1.88
CA ASP A 63 -4.88 -32.13 -0.98
C ASP A 63 -4.19 -31.58 0.28
N VAL A 64 -4.27 -30.26 0.51
CA VAL A 64 -3.70 -29.53 1.66
C VAL A 64 -2.16 -29.59 1.67
N ARG A 65 -1.52 -29.88 0.53
CA ARG A 65 -0.06 -29.87 0.40
C ARG A 65 0.46 -28.45 0.16
N PRO A 66 1.59 -28.05 0.75
CA PRO A 66 2.14 -26.70 0.58
C PRO A 66 2.60 -26.47 -0.87
N VAL A 67 1.99 -25.48 -1.51
CA VAL A 67 2.41 -24.97 -2.84
C VAL A 67 3.42 -23.84 -2.66
N LEU A 68 3.16 -22.91 -1.73
CA LEU A 68 4.10 -21.87 -1.31
C LEU A 68 4.07 -21.75 0.21
N ALA A 69 5.23 -21.87 0.85
CA ALA A 69 5.39 -21.72 2.28
C ALA A 69 6.12 -20.41 2.60
N PHE A 70 5.35 -19.41 2.99
CA PHE A 70 5.84 -18.07 3.29
C PHE A 70 6.29 -17.97 4.74
N LYS A 71 7.54 -17.55 4.93
CA LYS A 71 8.09 -17.20 6.25
C LYS A 71 8.29 -15.70 6.34
N ARG A 72 8.11 -15.14 7.53
CA ARG A 72 8.33 -13.72 7.77
C ARG A 72 9.80 -13.37 7.48
N ARG A 73 10.03 -12.34 6.67
CA ARG A 73 11.37 -11.82 6.38
C ARG A 73 11.86 -10.97 7.56
N SER A 74 13.18 -10.79 7.66
CA SER A 74 13.83 -9.96 8.68
C SER A 74 13.40 -8.49 8.63
N ASP A 75 12.87 -8.04 7.49
CA ASP A 75 12.27 -6.71 7.32
C ASP A 75 10.92 -6.53 8.06
N ALA A 76 10.39 -7.60 8.68
CA ALA A 76 9.15 -7.71 9.42
C ALA A 76 7.87 -7.25 8.68
N ARG A 77 7.98 -6.86 7.40
CA ARG A 77 6.93 -6.24 6.57
C ARG A 77 6.52 -7.11 5.38
N SER A 78 7.33 -8.10 5.03
CA SER A 78 7.03 -9.06 3.96
C SER A 78 7.18 -10.50 4.43
N TYR A 79 6.54 -11.41 3.71
CA TYR A 79 6.81 -12.83 3.83
C TYR A 79 7.44 -13.33 2.54
N GLY A 80 8.50 -14.13 2.66
CA GLY A 80 9.20 -14.74 1.53
C GLY A 80 8.92 -16.24 1.45
N ALA A 81 8.71 -16.75 0.24
CA ALA A 81 8.69 -18.18 -0.06
C ALA A 81 9.69 -18.47 -1.19
N GLY A 82 10.52 -19.49 -1.03
CA GLY A 82 11.38 -20.01 -2.10
C GLY A 82 10.93 -21.41 -2.47
N LEU A 83 11.01 -21.74 -3.77
CA LEU A 83 10.83 -23.08 -4.32
C LEU A 83 12.19 -23.69 -4.65
N GLU A 84 12.24 -25.02 -4.75
CA GLU A 84 13.47 -25.78 -5.04
C GLU A 84 14.03 -25.53 -6.45
N ASP A 85 13.18 -25.05 -7.37
CA ASP A 85 13.54 -24.63 -8.73
C ASP A 85 14.20 -23.23 -8.78
N GLY A 86 14.37 -22.58 -7.64
CA GLY A 86 14.96 -21.25 -7.52
C GLY A 86 13.96 -20.10 -7.70
N GLU A 87 12.67 -20.37 -7.89
CA GLU A 87 11.66 -19.32 -7.91
C GLU A 87 11.40 -18.78 -6.49
N ALA A 88 11.53 -17.46 -6.33
CA ALA A 88 11.25 -16.76 -5.08
C ALA A 88 10.02 -15.86 -5.20
N TYR A 89 9.18 -15.88 -4.17
CA TYR A 89 7.93 -15.15 -4.08
C TYR A 89 7.91 -14.29 -2.81
N SER A 90 7.31 -13.11 -2.95
CA SER A 90 7.08 -12.17 -1.87
C SER A 90 5.57 -11.98 -1.68
N LEU A 91 5.13 -12.03 -0.43
CA LEU A 91 3.76 -11.78 -0.01
C LEU A 91 3.74 -10.60 0.96
N VAL A 92 3.08 -9.52 0.56
CA VAL A 92 3.05 -8.26 1.31
C VAL A 92 1.61 -7.91 1.66
N PRO A 93 1.29 -7.60 2.93
CA PRO A 93 -0.07 -7.21 3.29
C PRO A 93 -0.41 -5.86 2.65
N LEU A 94 -1.50 -5.83 1.88
CA LEU A 94 -2.10 -4.60 1.39
C LEU A 94 -3.08 -4.13 2.46
N GLN A 95 -2.71 -3.09 3.20
CA GLN A 95 -3.58 -2.51 4.22
C GLN A 95 -4.79 -1.86 3.53
N ILE A 96 -5.89 -2.60 3.48
CA ILE A 96 -7.24 -2.01 3.41
C ILE A 96 -7.83 -2.31 4.78
N ALA A 97 -7.99 -1.28 5.62
CA ALA A 97 -8.82 -1.39 6.81
C ALA A 97 -10.26 -1.67 6.34
N ALA A 98 -10.62 -2.94 6.24
CA ALA A 98 -11.97 -3.37 5.97
C ALA A 98 -12.76 -3.31 7.27
N THR A 99 -13.31 -2.15 7.60
CA THR A 99 -14.47 -2.09 8.48
C THR A 99 -15.68 -2.49 7.65
N GLY A 100 -16.18 -3.70 7.90
CA GLY A 100 -17.18 -4.37 7.07
C GLY A 100 -18.54 -3.67 7.03
N ALA A 101 -19.20 -3.82 5.89
CA ALA A 101 -20.65 -3.70 5.77
C ALA A 101 -21.23 -5.12 5.72
N ALA A 102 -22.10 -5.43 6.70
CA ALA A 102 -23.15 -6.44 6.77
C ALA A 102 -23.35 -6.74 8.28
N GLU A 103 -24.52 -6.74 8.90
CA GLU A 103 -25.92 -6.62 8.48
C GLU A 103 -26.72 -6.33 9.76
N ALA A 104 -27.87 -5.68 9.63
CA ALA A 104 -28.77 -5.38 10.74
C ALA A 104 -29.43 -6.65 11.31
N ALA A 105 -29.34 -6.86 12.63
CA ALA A 105 -30.32 -7.65 13.40
C ALA A 105 -30.30 -7.26 14.90
N ALA A 106 -31.35 -6.51 15.29
CA ALA A 106 -32.08 -6.49 16.57
C ALA A 106 -31.37 -6.35 17.95
N MET A 107 -31.65 -5.17 18.56
CA MET A 107 -32.02 -4.88 19.98
C MET A 107 -30.98 -4.99 21.12
N PRO A 108 -31.21 -4.32 22.28
CA PRO A 108 -31.82 -3.01 22.54
C PRO A 108 -30.85 -2.08 23.31
N ALA A 109 -31.31 -0.87 23.61
CA ALA A 109 -30.56 0.19 24.29
C ALA A 109 -29.98 -0.24 25.66
N ALA A 110 -28.72 0.12 25.90
CA ALA A 110 -28.16 0.34 27.24
C ALA A 110 -27.15 1.50 27.17
N ALA A 111 -27.28 2.41 28.12
CA ALA A 111 -26.62 3.71 28.21
C ALA A 111 -25.09 3.60 28.51
N PRO A 112 -24.35 4.72 28.49
CA PRO A 112 -22.90 4.75 28.34
C PRO A 112 -22.19 4.44 29.66
N GLN A 113 -21.02 3.81 29.58
CA GLN A 113 -20.11 3.75 30.71
C GLN A 113 -18.76 4.34 30.31
N ASP A 114 -18.57 5.54 30.85
CA ASP A 114 -17.31 6.25 31.04
C ASP A 114 -16.18 5.32 31.46
N GLY A 115 -15.13 5.33 30.65
CA GLY A 115 -13.79 4.92 31.02
C GLY A 115 -12.83 5.63 30.07
N PRO A 116 -11.78 6.32 30.54
CA PRO A 116 -10.89 7.06 29.66
C PRO A 116 -10.06 6.07 28.84
N ARG A 117 -10.52 5.78 27.61
CA ARG A 117 -9.68 5.19 26.57
C ARG A 117 -8.91 6.33 25.93
N ASP A 118 -7.68 6.49 26.39
CA ASP A 118 -6.67 7.34 25.79
C ASP A 118 -6.59 7.06 24.27
N PRO A 119 -6.90 8.03 23.40
CA PRO A 119 -6.98 7.83 21.96
C PRO A 119 -5.62 8.08 21.29
N LEU A 120 -4.49 7.68 21.85
CA LEU A 120 -3.18 7.94 21.24
C LEU A 120 -2.17 6.82 21.48
N ALA A 121 -2.20 5.80 20.63
CA ALA A 121 -0.99 5.05 20.26
C ALA A 121 -0.92 4.92 18.75
N ARG A 122 -0.89 6.08 18.08
CA ARG A 122 -0.28 6.24 16.75
C ARG A 122 1.15 5.69 16.87
N PRO A 123 1.63 4.76 16.02
CA PRO A 123 3.06 4.48 16.00
C PRO A 123 3.77 5.77 15.55
N ALA A 124 4.25 6.54 16.53
CA ALA A 124 5.26 7.56 16.33
C ALA A 124 6.55 6.83 15.98
N GLY A 125 6.93 6.86 14.70
CA GLY A 125 8.09 6.10 14.26
C GLY A 125 8.35 6.12 12.76
N ALA A 126 8.19 7.26 12.11
CA ALA A 126 8.94 7.64 10.90
C ALA A 126 8.82 9.15 10.71
N GLY A 127 9.22 9.91 11.73
CA GLY A 127 9.39 11.36 11.62
C GLY A 127 10.62 11.66 10.78
N GLY A 128 10.50 11.51 9.46
CA GLY A 128 11.38 12.22 8.54
C GLY A 128 11.18 13.73 8.72
N PRO A 129 12.15 14.57 8.29
CA PRO A 129 11.95 16.01 8.29
C PRO A 129 10.67 16.37 7.55
N ASP A 130 9.99 17.43 8.01
CA ASP A 130 8.80 17.93 7.31
C ASP A 130 9.14 18.19 5.83
N PRO A 131 8.20 17.88 4.91
CA PRO A 131 8.37 18.19 3.51
C PRO A 131 8.64 19.69 3.33
N ALA A 132 9.75 20.00 2.67
CA ALA A 132 10.25 21.35 2.52
C ALA A 132 10.01 21.89 1.09
N PRO A 133 10.00 23.21 0.89
CA PRO A 133 10.04 23.77 -0.46
C PRO A 133 11.24 23.26 -1.26
N GLY A 134 11.10 23.17 -2.58
CA GLY A 134 12.16 22.74 -3.49
C GLY A 134 11.67 21.90 -4.67
N LEU A 135 12.62 21.28 -5.38
CA LEU A 135 12.35 20.45 -6.55
C LEU A 135 12.20 18.98 -6.15
N TYR A 136 11.23 18.31 -6.77
CA TYR A 136 10.90 16.92 -6.51
C TYR A 136 10.75 16.14 -7.80
N ALA A 137 11.44 15.01 -7.90
CA ALA A 137 11.26 14.04 -8.96
C ALA A 137 10.13 13.08 -8.58
N LEU A 138 9.23 12.83 -9.52
CA LEU A 138 8.20 11.82 -9.43
C LEU A 138 8.75 10.50 -9.99
N ASP A 139 8.80 9.51 -9.11
CA ASP A 139 9.18 8.15 -9.43
C ASP A 139 7.93 7.25 -9.47
N ARG A 140 7.86 6.40 -10.50
CA ARG A 140 6.98 5.24 -10.61
C ARG A 140 7.78 3.97 -10.34
N PHE A 141 7.09 2.84 -10.24
CA PHE A 141 7.71 1.57 -9.83
C PHE A 141 8.97 1.19 -10.63
N LYS A 142 8.94 1.30 -11.96
CA LYS A 142 10.11 1.01 -12.83
C LYS A 142 10.75 2.24 -13.43
N GLU A 143 10.05 3.37 -13.41
CA GLU A 143 10.42 4.57 -14.14
C GLU A 143 10.69 5.67 -13.14
N GLN A 144 11.95 6.09 -13.06
CA GLN A 144 12.38 7.14 -12.14
C GLN A 144 12.40 8.48 -12.88
N ASP A 145 12.15 9.58 -12.15
CA ASP A 145 12.19 10.94 -12.69
C ASP A 145 11.35 11.09 -13.99
N VAL A 146 10.11 10.60 -13.95
CA VAL A 146 9.18 10.68 -15.09
C VAL A 146 8.52 12.04 -15.20
N CYS A 147 8.52 12.81 -14.12
CA CYS A 147 7.99 14.16 -14.04
C CYS A 147 8.69 14.89 -12.89
N ARG A 148 8.87 16.20 -13.01
CA ARG A 148 9.38 17.02 -11.90
C ARG A 148 8.32 18.01 -11.46
N VAL A 149 8.22 18.21 -10.15
CA VAL A 149 7.33 19.19 -9.53
C VAL A 149 8.13 20.11 -8.62
N GLU A 150 7.88 21.40 -8.73
CA GLU A 150 8.44 22.43 -7.89
C GLU A 150 7.41 22.81 -6.82
N LEU A 151 7.81 22.63 -5.55
CA LEU A 151 7.03 23.05 -4.38
C LEU A 151 7.53 24.41 -3.92
N LEU A 152 6.72 25.45 -4.12
CA LEU A 152 7.10 26.82 -3.77
C LEU A 152 6.96 27.07 -2.27
N ALA A 153 7.84 27.90 -1.72
CA ALA A 153 7.74 28.29 -0.32
C ALA A 153 6.42 29.05 -0.07
N GLY A 154 5.82 28.78 1.07
CA GLY A 154 4.66 29.52 1.57
C GLY A 154 4.73 29.67 3.08
N GLU A 155 3.71 30.31 3.63
CA GLU A 155 3.60 30.48 5.07
C GLU A 155 3.28 29.15 5.76
N ALA A 156 3.85 28.95 6.95
CA ALA A 156 3.59 27.76 7.76
C ALA A 156 2.07 27.58 7.98
N ALA A 157 1.61 26.33 7.84
CA ALA A 157 0.20 25.94 7.96
C ALA A 157 -0.78 26.50 6.90
N LYS A 158 -0.31 27.23 5.88
CA LYS A 158 -1.13 27.61 4.72
C LYS A 158 -0.77 26.80 3.46
N PRO A 159 -1.73 26.54 2.55
CA PRO A 159 -1.41 25.96 1.25
C PRO A 159 -0.50 26.90 0.44
N ALA A 160 0.55 26.35 -0.15
CA ALA A 160 1.51 27.04 -0.98
C ALA A 160 1.44 26.53 -2.44
N PRO A 161 1.93 27.27 -3.45
CA PRO A 161 1.76 26.86 -4.85
C PRO A 161 2.67 25.70 -5.27
N VAL A 162 2.20 24.90 -6.22
CA VAL A 162 2.95 23.82 -6.89
C VAL A 162 3.02 24.12 -8.37
N ARG A 163 4.15 23.82 -9.00
CA ARG A 163 4.32 23.88 -10.45
C ARG A 163 4.82 22.56 -11.00
N LEU A 164 4.23 22.09 -12.09
CA LEU A 164 4.85 21.01 -12.86
C LEU A 164 5.92 21.63 -13.75
N VAL A 165 7.09 21.01 -13.76
CA VAL A 165 8.15 21.35 -14.70
C VAL A 165 7.77 20.80 -16.08
N GLU A 166 8.17 21.50 -17.14
CA GLU A 166 7.95 21.04 -18.51
C GLU A 166 8.56 19.65 -18.77
N GLY A 167 8.00 18.92 -19.74
CA GLY A 167 8.47 17.56 -20.07
C GLY A 167 7.95 16.47 -19.13
N CYS A 168 6.91 16.75 -18.34
CA CYS A 168 6.24 15.74 -17.51
C CYS A 168 5.67 14.60 -18.38
N ARG A 169 6.22 13.39 -18.25
CA ARG A 169 5.80 12.19 -19.00
C ARG A 169 4.73 11.38 -18.26
N ASP A 170 4.45 11.71 -17.00
CA ASP A 170 3.48 11.01 -16.18
C ASP A 170 2.06 11.53 -16.44
N THR A 171 1.23 10.73 -17.12
CA THR A 171 -0.15 11.12 -17.45
C THR A 171 -1.00 11.32 -16.19
N GLY A 172 -0.75 10.55 -15.12
CA GLY A 172 -1.54 10.63 -13.90
C GLY A 172 -1.39 11.98 -13.17
N ILE A 173 -0.16 12.44 -12.97
CA ILE A 173 0.13 13.72 -12.33
C ILE A 173 -0.22 14.89 -13.24
N ALA A 174 -0.02 14.75 -14.56
CA ALA A 174 -0.43 15.75 -15.54
C ALA A 174 -1.95 15.97 -15.57
N VAL A 175 -2.74 14.89 -15.44
CA VAL A 175 -4.22 14.98 -15.35
C VAL A 175 -4.68 15.47 -13.97
N PHE A 176 -3.98 15.05 -12.91
CA PHE A 176 -4.24 15.53 -11.56
C PHE A 176 -3.98 17.04 -11.45
N ASP A 177 -2.95 17.55 -12.14
CA ASP A 177 -2.61 18.97 -12.24
C ASP A 177 -2.55 19.67 -10.85
N PRO A 178 -1.59 19.27 -9.99
CA PRO A 178 -1.43 19.84 -8.66
C PRO A 178 -1.06 21.33 -8.74
N VAL A 179 -1.85 22.16 -8.07
CA VAL A 179 -1.65 23.62 -8.01
C VAL A 179 -1.26 24.11 -6.62
N LEU A 180 -1.57 23.33 -5.59
CA LEU A 180 -1.29 23.69 -4.20
C LEU A 180 -0.69 22.50 -3.45
N TRP A 181 0.21 22.77 -2.53
CA TRP A 181 0.74 21.81 -1.57
C TRP A 181 0.67 22.36 -0.15
N GLN A 182 0.70 21.47 0.83
CA GLN A 182 0.78 21.83 2.24
C GLN A 182 1.59 20.77 3.00
N ALA A 183 2.45 21.23 3.89
CA ALA A 183 3.15 20.39 4.85
C ALA A 183 2.39 20.37 6.20
N GLY A 184 2.35 19.21 6.86
CA GLY A 184 1.84 19.11 8.22
C GLY A 184 2.08 17.74 8.84
N GLN A 185 2.58 17.71 10.07
CA GLN A 185 2.82 16.47 10.84
C GLN A 185 3.67 15.42 10.09
N GLY A 186 4.71 15.84 9.36
CA GLY A 186 5.55 14.96 8.54
C GLY A 186 4.92 14.52 7.21
N ARG A 187 3.71 14.99 6.90
CA ARG A 187 2.95 14.64 5.69
C ARG A 187 2.93 15.80 4.70
N MET A 188 2.74 15.44 3.44
CA MET A 188 2.55 16.39 2.35
C MET A 188 1.20 16.16 1.71
N THR A 189 0.40 17.20 1.55
CA THR A 189 -0.85 17.13 0.79
C THR A 189 -0.67 17.89 -0.50
N LEU A 190 -1.00 17.28 -1.64
CA LEU A 190 -1.13 17.98 -2.92
C LEU A 190 -2.60 18.15 -3.26
N ARG A 191 -2.97 19.32 -3.77
CA ARG A 191 -4.33 19.65 -4.21
C ARG A 191 -4.32 20.05 -5.68
N ALA A 192 -5.14 19.35 -6.45
CA ALA A 192 -5.42 19.62 -7.85
C ALA A 192 -6.20 20.92 -8.02
N LYS A 193 -6.12 21.50 -9.22
CA LYS A 193 -6.96 22.65 -9.61
C LYS A 193 -8.46 22.37 -9.43
N ARG A 194 -8.89 21.13 -9.67
CA ARG A 194 -10.27 20.67 -9.52
C ARG A 194 -10.68 20.37 -8.07
N GLY A 195 -9.80 20.64 -7.10
CA GLY A 195 -10.07 20.47 -5.66
C GLY A 195 -9.79 19.07 -5.11
N HIS A 196 -9.49 18.08 -5.96
CA HIS A 196 -9.06 16.75 -5.51
C HIS A 196 -7.75 16.84 -4.73
N THR A 197 -7.65 16.09 -3.64
CA THR A 197 -6.46 16.05 -2.79
C THR A 197 -5.85 14.66 -2.78
N VAL A 198 -4.53 14.61 -2.75
CA VAL A 198 -3.77 13.39 -2.47
C VAL A 198 -2.86 13.66 -1.28
N GLU A 199 -2.87 12.74 -0.34
CA GLU A 199 -1.98 12.78 0.81
C GLU A 199 -0.72 11.99 0.47
N LEU A 200 0.42 12.42 0.99
CA LEU A 200 1.68 11.72 0.86
C LEU A 200 2.34 11.57 2.23
N VAL A 201 2.82 10.36 2.47
CA VAL A 201 3.46 9.94 3.71
C VAL A 201 4.94 9.69 3.51
N PRO A 202 5.79 9.98 4.50
CA PRO A 202 7.23 9.76 4.39
C PRO A 202 7.53 8.26 4.31
N VAL A 203 8.41 7.87 3.39
CA VAL A 203 8.85 6.47 3.18
C VAL A 203 10.38 6.30 3.25
N GLY A 204 11.09 7.39 3.51
CA GLY A 204 12.55 7.46 3.62
C GLY A 204 13.00 8.91 3.60
N GLU A 205 14.31 9.14 3.73
CA GLU A 205 14.87 10.49 3.67
C GLU A 205 14.55 11.16 2.34
N GLY A 206 13.89 12.31 2.41
CA GLY A 206 13.53 13.05 1.21
C GLY A 206 12.56 12.32 0.28
N ARG A 207 11.78 11.34 0.76
CA ARG A 207 10.84 10.56 -0.06
C ARG A 207 9.45 10.48 0.54
N TRP A 208 8.44 10.80 -0.27
CA TRP A 208 7.03 10.82 0.10
C TRP A 208 6.20 10.02 -0.89
N ARG A 209 5.46 9.02 -0.42
CA ARG A 209 4.59 8.17 -1.25
C ARG A 209 3.14 8.59 -1.09
N ARG A 210 2.35 8.53 -2.15
CA ARG A 210 0.90 8.69 -2.10
C ARG A 210 0.23 7.74 -1.08
N ASP A 211 -0.71 8.27 -0.33
CA ASP A 211 -1.57 7.58 0.65
C ASP A 211 -3.05 7.94 0.39
N PRO A 212 -3.98 6.97 0.34
CA PRO A 212 -3.72 5.53 0.30
C PRO A 212 -3.03 5.13 -1.01
N ASP A 213 -2.29 4.02 -0.97
CA ASP A 213 -1.55 3.46 -2.10
C ASP A 213 -2.51 2.79 -3.11
N VAL A 214 -3.35 3.59 -3.76
CA VAL A 214 -4.43 3.14 -4.67
C VAL A 214 -4.15 3.54 -6.12
N GLY A 215 -4.50 2.64 -7.05
CA GLY A 215 -4.32 2.86 -8.49
C GLY A 215 -2.85 2.92 -8.91
N THR A 216 -2.51 3.87 -9.80
CA THR A 216 -1.11 4.11 -10.20
C THR A 216 -0.42 4.93 -9.12
N THR A 217 0.36 4.24 -8.29
CA THR A 217 1.11 4.86 -7.17
C THR A 217 2.37 5.56 -7.64
N PHE A 218 2.79 6.59 -6.90
CA PHE A 218 4.03 7.33 -7.14
C PHE A 218 4.71 7.69 -5.84
N VAL A 219 6.01 7.94 -5.95
CA VAL A 219 6.85 8.48 -4.89
C VAL A 219 7.42 9.81 -5.37
N LEU A 220 7.25 10.87 -4.59
CA LEU A 220 8.02 12.10 -4.75
C LEU A 220 9.32 11.97 -3.99
N ARG A 221 10.42 12.24 -4.66
CA ARG A 221 11.76 12.27 -4.09
C ARG A 221 12.33 13.66 -4.26
N ARG A 222 12.82 14.26 -3.19
CA ARG A 222 13.49 15.56 -3.23
C ARG A 222 14.76 15.43 -4.07
N VAL A 223 14.98 16.40 -4.94
CA VAL A 223 16.18 16.52 -5.77
C VAL A 223 16.75 17.92 -5.64
N GLU A 224 18.06 18.05 -5.82
CA GLU A 224 18.68 19.36 -5.94
C GLU A 224 18.35 19.97 -7.31
N PRO A 225 18.20 21.31 -7.41
CA PRO A 225 17.90 22.01 -8.66
C PRO A 225 18.94 21.76 -9.76
#